data_AF-A0AA95MLG0-F1
#
_entry.id   AF-A0AA95MLG0-F1
#
_cell.length_a   1.000
_cell.length_b   1.000
_cell.length_c   1.000
_cell.angle_alpha   90.00
_cell.angle_beta   90.00
_cell.angle_gamma   90.00
#
_symmetry.space_group_name_H-M   'P 1'
#
loop_
_entity.id
_entity.type
_entity.pdbx_description
1 polymer ?
#
loop_
_entity_poly.entity_id
_entity_poly.type
_entity_poly.pdbx_seq_one_letter_code
_entity_poly.pdbx_strand_id
1 'polypeptide(L)'
;MASLRDIKNSINSTKKMSQITKAMEMTSAAKWNRGVLNAKAFVPYMEKIQEVTASIAIGSGGVNHPMLQHRTVKKTGYIVMTSDRGLAGAFNSNVIRRVHQTIQSRHKSNDEFAIIAIGRVARDFFVKRGMNVILEIVGVSDQPNFESIKDITSATVGMFTDETFDELYIYYNHYHSAISQEVTEKKLLPLSDLSTSHKLISYEFEPSAEEILEVLLPQYAESLIYGALLDSKASEHAARMTAMRNATDNAKEMIKSYSLIYNRARQAAITQEIAEIVGGAAALE
;
A
#
# COMPACT_ATOMS: atom_id res chain seq x y z
N MET A 1 25.62 1.92 -37.17
CA MET A 1 24.45 2.78 -36.89
C MET A 1 23.23 1.88 -36.71
N ALA A 2 22.30 2.22 -35.80
CA ALA A 2 21.04 1.47 -35.69
C ALA A 2 20.31 1.49 -37.04
N SER A 3 19.86 0.33 -37.52
CA SER A 3 19.17 0.28 -38.80
C SER A 3 17.83 1.01 -38.72
N LEU A 4 17.33 1.54 -39.85
CA LEU A 4 15.98 2.12 -39.96
C LEU A 4 14.91 1.18 -39.40
N ARG A 5 15.09 -0.13 -39.61
CA ARG A 5 14.22 -1.19 -39.09
C ARG A 5 14.23 -1.23 -37.57
N ASP A 6 15.40 -1.15 -36.94
CA ASP A 6 15.53 -1.21 -35.48
C ASP A 6 14.88 0.01 -34.82
N ILE A 7 15.09 1.21 -35.38
CA ILE A 7 14.46 2.43 -34.87
C ILE A 7 12.93 2.34 -34.99
N LYS A 8 12.41 1.84 -36.12
CA LYS A 8 10.97 1.63 -36.32
C LYS A 8 10.39 0.61 -35.33
N ASN A 9 11.13 -0.47 -35.05
CA ASN A 9 10.75 -1.47 -34.05
C ASN A 9 10.67 -0.86 -32.65
N SER A 10 11.67 -0.04 -32.26
CA SER A 10 11.65 0.69 -30.99
C SER A 10 10.44 1.62 -30.87
N ILE A 11 10.13 2.39 -31.91
CA ILE A 11 8.92 3.25 -31.93
C ILE A 11 7.65 2.42 -31.70
N ASN A 12 7.50 1.31 -32.42
CA ASN A 12 6.31 0.46 -32.30
C ASN A 12 6.21 -0.20 -30.92
N SER A 13 7.33 -0.65 -30.35
CA SER A 13 7.40 -1.21 -29.01
C SER A 13 6.98 -0.18 -27.95
N THR A 14 7.56 1.03 -27.99
CA THR A 14 7.22 2.11 -27.05
C THR A 14 5.76 2.58 -27.21
N LYS A 15 5.21 2.59 -28.43
CA LYS A 15 3.78 2.86 -28.67
C LYS A 15 2.88 1.82 -27.99
N LYS A 16 3.18 0.54 -28.14
CA LYS A 16 2.43 -0.54 -27.46
C LYS A 16 2.53 -0.40 -25.93
N MET A 17 3.72 -0.12 -25.41
CA MET A 17 3.92 0.14 -23.98
C MET A 17 3.07 1.32 -23.49
N SER A 18 3.04 2.44 -24.22
CA SER A 18 2.23 3.62 -23.88
C SER A 18 0.73 3.32 -23.81
N GLN A 19 0.22 2.48 -24.73
CA GLN A 19 -1.18 2.04 -24.70
C GLN A 19 -1.48 1.19 -23.46
N ILE A 20 -0.59 0.26 -23.12
CA ILE A 20 -0.72 -0.59 -21.93
C ILE A 20 -0.69 0.26 -20.66
N THR A 21 0.28 1.16 -20.52
CA THR A 21 0.35 2.05 -19.33
C THR A 21 -0.87 2.95 -19.24
N LYS A 22 -1.39 3.45 -20.37
CA LYS A 22 -2.63 4.26 -20.36
C LYS A 22 -3.85 3.44 -19.92
N ALA A 23 -3.98 2.19 -20.34
CA ALA A 23 -5.03 1.31 -19.86
C ALA A 23 -4.87 0.99 -18.36
N MET A 24 -3.64 0.76 -17.90
CA MET A 24 -3.34 0.54 -16.47
C MET A 24 -3.64 1.77 -15.60
N GLU A 25 -3.40 2.98 -16.11
CA GLU A 25 -3.79 4.24 -15.47
C GLU A 25 -5.31 4.29 -15.26
N MET A 26 -6.10 4.06 -16.32
CA MET A 26 -7.56 4.09 -16.26
C MET A 26 -8.14 3.02 -15.34
N THR A 27 -7.61 1.80 -15.40
CA THR A 27 -8.06 0.71 -14.52
C THR A 27 -7.73 0.99 -13.06
N SER A 28 -6.57 1.61 -12.77
CA SER A 28 -6.21 2.02 -11.41
C SER A 28 -7.08 3.18 -10.93
N ALA A 29 -7.42 4.14 -11.80
CA ALA A 29 -8.34 5.22 -11.47
C ALA A 29 -9.73 4.69 -11.06
N ALA A 30 -10.26 3.71 -11.78
CA ALA A 30 -11.54 3.08 -11.46
C ALA A 30 -11.50 2.35 -10.10
N LYS A 31 -10.42 1.62 -9.81
CA LYS A 31 -10.23 0.91 -8.54
C LYS A 31 -9.99 1.86 -7.36
N TRP A 32 -9.25 2.94 -7.59
CA TRP A 32 -9.07 4.02 -6.61
C TRP A 32 -10.42 4.63 -6.23
N ASN A 33 -11.25 4.99 -7.21
CA ASN A 33 -12.56 5.57 -6.93
C ASN A 33 -13.45 4.63 -6.10
N ARG A 34 -13.46 3.32 -6.42
CA ARG A 34 -14.16 2.31 -5.61
C ARG A 34 -13.57 2.20 -4.19
N GLY A 35 -12.24 2.21 -4.05
CA GLY A 35 -11.57 2.16 -2.76
C GLY A 35 -11.92 3.36 -1.86
N VAL A 36 -11.96 4.57 -2.43
CA VAL A 36 -12.38 5.78 -1.71
C VAL A 36 -13.84 5.69 -1.26
N LEU A 37 -14.73 5.18 -2.12
CA LEU A 37 -16.13 4.98 -1.75
C LEU A 37 -16.29 3.95 -0.61
N ASN A 38 -15.55 2.84 -0.67
CA ASN A 38 -15.55 1.82 0.38
C ASN A 38 -15.00 2.37 1.70
N ALA A 39 -13.91 3.15 1.66
CA ALA A 39 -13.37 3.81 2.84
C ALA A 39 -14.40 4.77 3.45
N LYS A 40 -15.06 5.61 2.64
CA LYS A 40 -16.12 6.51 3.11
C LYS A 40 -17.32 5.77 3.70
N ALA A 41 -17.73 4.66 3.09
CA ALA A 41 -18.82 3.83 3.61
C ALA A 41 -18.48 3.15 4.95
N PHE A 42 -17.19 2.96 5.24
CA PHE A 42 -16.72 2.37 6.48
C PHE A 42 -16.59 3.38 7.63
N VAL A 43 -16.44 4.68 7.34
CA VAL A 43 -16.29 5.74 8.36
C VAL A 43 -17.41 5.72 9.41
N PRO A 44 -18.71 5.65 9.07
CA PRO A 44 -19.78 5.66 10.07
C PRO A 44 -19.70 4.49 11.05
N TYR A 45 -19.32 3.30 10.56
CA TYR A 45 -19.12 2.13 11.41
C TYR A 45 -17.95 2.36 12.37
N MET A 46 -16.81 2.85 11.86
CA MET A 46 -15.61 3.15 12.65
C MET A 46 -15.89 4.21 13.74
N GLU A 47 -16.55 5.30 13.37
CA GLU A 47 -16.92 6.36 14.32
C GLU A 47 -17.83 5.81 15.42
N LYS A 48 -18.81 4.97 15.05
CA LYS A 48 -19.76 4.44 16.03
C LYS A 48 -19.12 3.41 16.98
N ILE A 49 -18.31 2.49 16.47
CA ILE A 49 -17.62 1.53 17.34
C ILE A 49 -16.62 2.24 18.26
N GLN A 50 -15.94 3.29 17.79
CA GLN A 50 -15.05 4.11 18.61
C GLN A 50 -15.84 4.86 19.69
N GLU A 51 -16.96 5.49 19.34
CA GLU A 51 -17.85 6.20 20.26
C GLU A 51 -18.34 5.27 21.38
N VAL A 52 -18.88 4.10 21.02
CA VAL A 52 -19.40 3.13 21.99
C VAL A 52 -18.27 2.59 22.88
N THR A 53 -17.14 2.22 22.29
CA THR A 53 -15.97 1.70 23.04
C THR A 53 -15.44 2.75 24.02
N ALA A 54 -15.33 4.01 23.60
CA ALA A 54 -14.88 5.11 24.45
C ALA A 54 -15.88 5.42 25.57
N SER A 55 -17.17 5.46 25.27
CA SER A 55 -18.24 5.66 26.26
C SER A 55 -18.21 4.58 27.35
N ILE A 56 -18.03 3.31 26.98
CA ILE A 56 -18.00 2.21 27.95
C ILE A 56 -16.70 2.24 28.75
N ALA A 57 -15.54 2.41 28.10
CA ALA A 57 -14.24 2.41 28.76
C ALA A 57 -14.06 3.58 29.74
N ILE A 58 -14.57 4.77 29.41
CA ILE A 58 -14.48 5.97 30.25
C ILE A 58 -15.61 5.97 31.31
N GLY A 59 -16.84 5.64 30.90
CA GLY A 59 -18.04 5.73 31.76
C GLY A 59 -18.07 4.73 32.91
N SER A 60 -17.33 3.64 32.81
CA SER A 60 -17.19 2.60 33.84
C SER A 60 -16.14 2.92 34.93
N GLY A 61 -15.46 4.07 34.86
CA GLY A 61 -14.45 4.45 35.85
C GLY A 61 -13.07 3.81 35.65
N GLY A 62 -12.80 3.30 34.43
CA GLY A 62 -11.54 2.65 34.07
C GLY A 62 -11.60 1.14 34.26
N VAL A 63 -12.11 0.43 33.26
CA VAL A 63 -12.09 -1.05 33.25
C VAL A 63 -10.65 -1.58 33.15
N ASN A 64 -10.35 -2.59 33.95
CA ASN A 64 -9.11 -3.35 33.86
C ASN A 64 -9.17 -4.32 32.67
N HIS A 65 -8.85 -3.83 31.47
CA HIS A 65 -8.74 -4.67 30.28
C HIS A 65 -7.30 -4.69 29.72
N PRO A 66 -6.73 -5.86 29.37
CA PRO A 66 -5.35 -5.98 28.87
C PRO A 66 -5.04 -5.08 27.66
N MET A 67 -6.03 -4.86 26.78
CA MET A 67 -5.88 -4.01 25.59
C MET A 67 -5.84 -2.50 25.89
N LEU A 68 -6.17 -2.07 27.11
CA LEU A 68 -6.12 -0.66 27.54
C LEU A 68 -4.86 -0.35 28.36
N GLN A 69 -4.24 -1.37 28.96
CA GLN A 69 -3.15 -1.19 29.90
C GLN A 69 -1.78 -1.21 29.21
N HIS A 70 -0.89 -0.35 29.69
CA HIS A 70 0.51 -0.37 29.28
C HIS A 70 1.28 -1.35 30.15
N ARG A 71 2.08 -2.21 29.50
CA ARG A 71 2.97 -3.17 30.16
C ARG A 71 4.40 -3.01 29.65
N THR A 72 5.34 -3.65 30.34
CA THR A 72 6.76 -3.63 29.95
C THR A 72 6.93 -4.34 28.61
N VAL A 73 7.53 -3.66 27.63
CA VAL A 73 7.66 -4.18 26.26
C VAL A 73 8.83 -5.16 26.18
N LYS A 74 8.51 -6.45 25.99
CA LYS A 74 9.47 -7.53 25.70
C LYS A 74 9.50 -7.84 24.20
N LYS A 75 8.34 -7.81 23.55
CA LYS A 75 8.22 -8.10 22.12
C LYS A 75 7.24 -7.16 21.41
N THR A 76 7.65 -6.64 20.26
CA THR A 76 6.84 -5.73 19.44
C THR A 76 6.37 -6.40 18.15
N GLY A 77 5.07 -6.33 17.86
CA GLY A 77 4.53 -6.77 16.58
C GLY A 77 4.38 -5.62 15.59
N TYR A 78 4.72 -5.90 14.33
CA TYR A 78 4.69 -4.93 13.23
C TYR A 78 3.78 -5.42 12.11
N ILE A 79 2.60 -4.81 11.99
CA ILE A 79 1.69 -5.02 10.86
C ILE A 79 2.17 -4.13 9.71
N VAL A 80 2.58 -4.75 8.61
CA VAL A 80 3.14 -4.04 7.45
C VAL A 80 2.25 -4.26 6.24
N MET A 81 1.62 -3.19 5.76
CA MET A 81 0.73 -3.21 4.62
C MET A 81 1.44 -2.76 3.35
N THR A 82 1.47 -3.66 2.37
CA THR A 82 2.03 -3.44 1.03
C THR A 82 1.09 -4.00 -0.03
N SER A 83 1.41 -3.76 -1.30
CA SER A 83 0.66 -4.35 -2.40
C SER A 83 1.13 -5.75 -2.73
N ASP A 84 0.25 -6.53 -3.36
CA ASP A 84 0.64 -7.81 -3.98
C ASP A 84 1.31 -7.61 -5.35
N ARG A 85 1.05 -6.47 -6.00
CA ARG A 85 1.49 -6.16 -7.36
C ARG A 85 2.34 -4.90 -7.40
N GLY A 86 3.36 -4.89 -8.26
CA GLY A 86 4.23 -3.73 -8.48
C GLY A 86 3.57 -2.59 -9.27
N LEU A 87 4.42 -1.81 -9.94
CA LEU A 87 4.05 -0.67 -10.80
C LEU A 87 3.33 0.47 -10.07
N ALA A 88 3.50 0.58 -8.75
CA ALA A 88 2.90 1.61 -7.90
C ALA A 88 3.90 2.69 -7.45
N GLY A 89 4.93 2.96 -8.26
CA GLY A 89 5.99 3.90 -7.92
C GLY A 89 6.68 3.54 -6.59
N ALA A 90 6.79 4.53 -5.69
CA ALA A 90 7.48 4.38 -4.40
C ALA A 90 6.60 3.81 -3.27
N PHE A 91 5.33 3.46 -3.53
CA PHE A 91 4.35 3.01 -2.53
C PHE A 91 4.90 1.95 -1.57
N ASN A 92 5.39 0.83 -2.10
CA ASN A 92 5.94 -0.26 -1.28
C ASN A 92 7.29 0.10 -0.66
N SER A 93 8.17 0.73 -1.45
CA SER A 93 9.52 1.02 -0.99
C SER A 93 9.56 2.01 0.17
N ASN A 94 8.62 2.95 0.22
CA ASN A 94 8.56 3.93 1.30
C ASN A 94 8.15 3.27 2.62
N VAL A 95 7.09 2.45 2.63
CA VAL A 95 6.64 1.70 3.81
C VAL A 95 7.72 0.76 4.29
N ILE A 96 8.28 -0.06 3.39
CA ILE A 96 9.33 -1.03 3.73
C ILE A 96 10.56 -0.33 4.30
N ARG A 97 11.00 0.78 3.69
CA ARG A 97 12.17 1.53 4.18
C ARG A 97 11.91 2.08 5.58
N ARG A 98 10.74 2.66 5.81
CA ARG A 98 10.37 3.20 7.13
C ARG A 98 10.36 2.10 8.18
N VAL A 99 9.68 0.99 7.92
CA VAL A 99 9.62 -0.16 8.85
C VAL A 99 11.02 -0.69 9.13
N HIS A 100 11.83 -0.89 8.09
CA HIS A 100 13.18 -1.40 8.24
C HIS A 100 14.07 -0.49 9.08
N GLN A 101 13.99 0.83 8.87
CA GLN A 101 14.70 1.83 9.66
C GLN A 101 14.22 1.83 11.12
N THR A 102 12.92 1.73 11.36
CA THR A 102 12.36 1.69 12.71
C THR A 102 12.75 0.40 13.45
N ILE A 103 12.74 -0.74 12.77
CA ILE A 103 13.18 -2.01 13.38
C ILE A 103 14.66 -1.95 13.74
N GLN A 104 15.52 -1.43 12.85
CA GLN A 104 16.94 -1.27 13.14
C GLN A 104 17.25 -0.26 14.25
N SER A 105 16.39 0.74 14.47
CA SER A 105 16.60 1.73 15.53
C SER A 105 16.08 1.26 16.88
N ARG A 106 14.99 0.49 16.91
CA ARG A 106 14.35 0.03 18.16
C ARG A 106 14.91 -1.29 18.67
N HIS A 107 15.31 -2.19 17.77
CA HIS A 107 15.63 -3.58 18.12
C HIS A 107 17.07 -3.94 17.75
N LYS A 108 17.68 -4.81 18.56
CA LYS A 108 19.01 -5.37 18.33
C LYS A 108 18.96 -6.83 17.90
N SER A 109 17.90 -7.55 18.26
CA SER A 109 17.70 -8.96 17.93
C SER A 109 16.38 -9.19 17.18
N ASN A 110 16.34 -10.25 16.36
CA ASN A 110 15.11 -10.70 15.69
C ASN A 110 14.08 -11.30 16.66
N ASP A 111 14.46 -11.61 17.90
CA ASP A 111 13.56 -12.16 18.91
C ASP A 111 12.68 -11.07 19.56
N GLU A 112 13.12 -9.81 19.51
CA GLU A 112 12.46 -8.65 20.11
C GLU A 112 11.26 -8.16 19.27
N PHE A 113 11.10 -8.66 18.04
CA PHE A 113 10.00 -8.28 17.17
C PHE A 113 9.44 -9.44 16.33
N ALA A 114 8.25 -9.22 15.79
CA ALA A 114 7.71 -10.04 14.71
C ALA A 114 6.97 -9.17 13.70
N ILE A 115 6.93 -9.64 12.46
CA ILE A 115 6.30 -8.96 11.34
C ILE A 115 5.06 -9.73 10.92
N ILE A 116 3.97 -9.00 10.71
CA ILE A 116 2.71 -9.47 10.17
C ILE A 116 2.56 -8.82 8.79
N ALA A 117 2.85 -9.59 7.74
CA ALA A 117 2.97 -9.08 6.38
C ALA A 117 1.63 -9.16 5.65
N ILE A 118 1.06 -8.00 5.32
CA ILE A 118 -0.12 -7.90 4.47
C ILE A 118 0.36 -7.48 3.08
N GLY A 119 0.28 -8.40 2.13
CA GLY A 119 0.72 -8.23 0.75
C GLY A 119 2.06 -8.90 0.45
N ARG A 120 2.17 -9.43 -0.78
CA ARG A 120 3.33 -10.19 -1.26
C ARG A 120 4.65 -9.42 -1.17
N VAL A 121 4.65 -8.11 -1.43
CA VAL A 121 5.91 -7.34 -1.49
C VAL A 121 6.57 -7.21 -0.12
N ALA A 122 5.80 -6.99 0.96
CA ALA A 122 6.33 -7.03 2.33
C ALA A 122 6.87 -8.41 2.67
N ARG A 123 6.06 -9.46 2.42
CA ARG A 123 6.42 -10.84 2.70
C ARG A 123 7.76 -11.21 2.08
N ASP A 124 7.87 -11.06 0.76
CA ASP A 124 9.08 -11.45 0.01
C ASP A 124 10.30 -10.62 0.46
N PHE A 125 10.11 -9.34 0.79
CA PHE A 125 11.19 -8.46 1.23
C PHE A 125 11.79 -8.88 2.58
N PHE A 126 10.93 -9.16 3.57
CA PHE A 126 11.33 -9.47 4.94
C PHE A 126 11.83 -10.91 5.08
N VAL A 127 11.16 -11.87 4.44
CA VAL A 127 11.62 -13.28 4.41
C VAL A 127 13.01 -13.38 3.79
N LYS A 128 13.25 -12.69 2.66
CA LYS A 128 14.59 -12.69 2.01
C LYS A 128 15.70 -12.12 2.90
N ARG A 129 15.36 -11.30 3.90
CA ARG A 129 16.32 -10.72 4.86
C ARG A 129 16.44 -11.51 6.16
N GLY A 130 15.80 -12.68 6.25
CA GLY A 130 15.80 -13.50 7.46
C GLY A 130 15.13 -12.82 8.65
N MET A 131 14.21 -11.89 8.40
CA MET A 131 13.42 -11.25 9.47
C MET A 131 12.25 -12.15 9.88
N ASN A 132 11.85 -12.06 11.15
CA ASN A 132 10.80 -12.90 11.72
C ASN A 132 9.41 -12.49 11.23
N VAL A 133 8.93 -13.12 10.15
CA VAL A 133 7.55 -12.98 9.64
C VAL A 133 6.70 -14.10 10.23
N ILE A 134 5.77 -13.76 11.13
CA ILE A 134 4.97 -14.75 11.88
C ILE A 134 3.61 -15.03 11.23
N LEU A 135 3.01 -14.00 10.64
CA LEU A 135 1.74 -14.08 9.93
C LEU A 135 1.88 -13.38 8.59
N GLU A 136 1.20 -13.92 7.59
CA GLU A 136 1.18 -13.34 6.25
C GLU A 136 -0.16 -13.57 5.57
N ILE A 137 -0.57 -12.59 4.78
CA ILE A 137 -1.67 -12.73 3.84
C ILE A 137 -1.25 -12.14 2.50
N VAL A 138 -1.47 -12.90 1.43
CA VAL A 138 -1.17 -12.50 0.06
C VAL A 138 -2.39 -12.68 -0.82
N GLY A 139 -2.46 -11.93 -1.92
CA GLY A 139 -3.60 -12.00 -2.84
C GLY A 139 -4.84 -11.29 -2.29
N VAL A 140 -4.65 -10.24 -1.51
CA VAL A 140 -5.74 -9.42 -1.00
C VAL A 140 -6.42 -8.73 -2.18
N SER A 141 -7.74 -8.87 -2.27
CA SER A 141 -8.57 -8.26 -3.31
C SER A 141 -8.29 -6.75 -3.44
N ASP A 142 -8.44 -6.21 -4.64
CA ASP A 142 -8.40 -4.75 -4.88
C ASP A 142 -9.49 -4.02 -4.09
N GLN A 143 -10.59 -4.72 -3.78
CA GLN A 143 -11.69 -4.26 -2.95
C GLN A 143 -11.88 -5.32 -1.84
N PRO A 144 -11.09 -5.26 -0.76
CA PRO A 144 -11.19 -6.23 0.32
C PRO A 144 -12.52 -6.06 1.04
N ASN A 145 -13.07 -7.16 1.55
CA ASN A 145 -14.14 -7.15 2.54
C ASN A 145 -13.55 -7.49 3.91
N PHE A 146 -14.28 -7.19 4.98
CA PHE A 146 -13.83 -7.46 6.34
C PHE A 146 -13.54 -8.95 6.57
N GLU A 147 -14.38 -9.83 6.02
CA GLU A 147 -14.25 -11.28 6.13
C GLU A 147 -12.91 -11.79 5.56
N SER A 148 -12.43 -11.25 4.44
CA SER A 148 -11.18 -11.69 3.80
C SER A 148 -9.92 -11.47 4.63
N ILE A 149 -9.98 -10.62 5.66
CA ILE A 149 -8.86 -10.30 6.54
C ILE A 149 -9.12 -10.67 7.99
N LYS A 150 -10.31 -11.19 8.31
CA LYS A 150 -10.71 -11.50 9.68
C LYS A 150 -9.74 -12.46 10.36
N ASP A 151 -9.37 -13.56 9.69
CA ASP A 151 -8.51 -14.58 10.29
C ASP A 151 -7.14 -14.01 10.71
N ILE A 152 -6.51 -13.20 9.86
CA ILE A 152 -5.22 -12.59 10.18
C ILE A 152 -5.36 -11.50 11.24
N THR A 153 -6.44 -10.72 11.23
CA THR A 153 -6.66 -9.68 12.24
C THR A 153 -6.97 -10.26 13.60
N SER A 154 -7.85 -11.26 13.67
CA SER A 154 -8.19 -11.95 14.93
C SER A 154 -6.97 -12.68 15.50
N ALA A 155 -6.16 -13.35 14.67
CA ALA A 155 -4.91 -13.95 15.12
C ALA A 155 -3.91 -12.92 15.64
N THR A 156 -3.77 -11.78 14.95
CA THR A 156 -2.89 -10.68 15.37
C THR A 156 -3.31 -10.10 16.72
N VAL A 157 -4.60 -9.86 16.90
CA VAL A 157 -5.17 -9.35 18.15
C VAL A 157 -5.05 -10.39 19.26
N GLY A 158 -5.33 -11.67 18.97
CA GLY A 158 -5.15 -12.77 19.92
C GLY A 158 -3.73 -12.89 20.43
N MET A 159 -2.71 -12.74 19.58
CA MET A 159 -1.30 -12.74 19.99
C MET A 159 -0.96 -11.62 21.00
N PHE A 160 -1.69 -10.50 20.99
CA PHE A 160 -1.53 -9.47 22.02
C PHE A 160 -2.21 -9.86 23.34
N THR A 161 -3.40 -10.46 23.26
CA THR A 161 -4.13 -10.98 24.42
C THR A 161 -3.34 -12.10 25.12
N ASP A 162 -2.70 -12.98 24.35
CA ASP A 162 -1.86 -14.09 24.82
C ASP A 162 -0.46 -13.63 25.29
N GLU A 163 -0.21 -12.32 25.38
CA GLU A 163 1.06 -11.71 25.78
C GLU A 163 2.27 -12.11 24.89
N THR A 164 2.01 -12.56 23.66
CA THR A 164 3.07 -12.79 22.67
C THR A 164 3.64 -11.45 22.18
N PHE A 165 2.80 -10.43 22.10
CA PHE A 165 3.20 -9.05 21.84
C PHE A 165 2.72 -8.11 22.95
N ASP A 166 3.60 -7.21 23.37
CA ASP A 166 3.27 -6.17 24.36
C ASP A 166 2.85 -4.86 23.69
N GLU A 167 3.23 -4.67 22.42
CA GLU A 167 2.85 -3.54 21.57
C GLU A 167 2.67 -3.97 20.12
N LEU A 168 1.69 -3.37 19.46
CA LEU A 168 1.44 -3.55 18.03
C LEU A 168 1.45 -2.21 17.30
N TYR A 169 2.23 -2.14 16.23
CA TYR A 169 2.28 -1.00 15.33
C TYR A 169 1.79 -1.39 13.93
N ILE A 170 1.08 -0.47 13.29
CA ILE A 170 0.62 -0.62 11.91
C ILE A 170 1.33 0.39 11.00
N TYR A 171 1.81 -0.09 9.86
CA TYR A 171 2.49 0.69 8.85
C TYR A 171 1.77 0.56 7.51
N TYR A 172 1.34 1.70 6.99
CA TYR A 172 0.62 1.78 5.73
C TYR A 172 0.83 3.15 5.09
N ASN A 173 0.39 3.32 3.84
CA ASN A 173 0.36 4.63 3.20
C ASN A 173 -1.01 5.27 3.43
N HIS A 174 -1.06 6.37 4.18
CA HIS A 174 -2.26 7.16 4.38
C HIS A 174 -2.57 7.99 3.12
N TYR A 175 -3.81 7.91 2.66
CA TYR A 175 -4.29 8.61 1.48
C TYR A 175 -4.64 10.05 1.83
N HIS A 176 -3.76 11.00 1.45
CA HIS A 176 -4.10 12.43 1.50
C HIS A 176 -4.70 12.92 0.19
N SER A 177 -4.07 12.59 -0.94
CA SER A 177 -4.55 12.96 -2.27
C SER A 177 -4.04 12.01 -3.34
N ALA A 178 -4.52 12.18 -4.58
CA ALA A 178 -4.06 11.41 -5.73
C ALA A 178 -2.53 11.53 -5.98
N ILE A 179 -1.89 12.58 -5.46
CA ILE A 179 -0.46 12.86 -5.65
C ILE A 179 0.33 12.60 -4.36
N SER A 180 -0.24 12.91 -3.19
CA SER A 180 0.44 12.77 -1.91
C SER A 180 -0.05 11.55 -1.15
N GLN A 181 0.87 10.64 -0.86
CA GLN A 181 0.69 9.54 0.09
C GLN A 181 1.80 9.61 1.13
N GLU A 182 1.43 9.58 2.39
CA GLU A 182 2.38 9.62 3.50
C GLU A 182 2.47 8.26 4.17
N VAL A 183 3.68 7.82 4.51
CA VAL A 183 3.86 6.58 5.28
C VAL A 183 3.56 6.89 6.73
N THR A 184 2.50 6.29 7.25
CA THR A 184 2.04 6.49 8.61
C THR A 184 2.44 5.28 9.46
N GLU A 185 3.06 5.58 10.59
CA GLU A 185 3.19 4.65 11.71
C GLU A 185 2.09 4.99 12.71
N LYS A 186 1.24 4.02 13.04
CA LYS A 186 0.24 4.19 14.09
C LYS A 186 0.37 3.07 15.11
N LYS A 187 0.31 3.40 16.40
CA LYS A 187 0.22 2.41 17.47
C LYS A 187 -1.21 1.87 17.48
N LEU A 188 -1.36 0.55 17.35
CA LEU A 188 -2.65 -0.14 17.33
C LEU A 188 -3.02 -0.62 18.74
N LEU A 189 -2.11 -1.32 19.42
CA LEU A 189 -2.31 -1.82 20.78
C LEU A 189 -1.05 -1.58 21.64
N PRO A 190 -1.20 -1.33 22.95
CA PRO A 190 -2.46 -1.04 23.67
C PRO A 190 -3.15 0.24 23.17
N LEU A 191 -4.47 0.31 23.34
CA LEU A 191 -5.31 1.45 22.95
C LEU A 191 -5.07 2.61 23.92
N SER A 192 -4.21 3.54 23.53
CA SER A 192 -3.91 4.74 24.34
C SER A 192 -4.83 5.92 24.02
N ASP A 193 -5.32 6.04 22.78
CA ASP A 193 -6.08 7.18 22.29
C ASP A 193 -7.56 6.84 22.07
N LEU A 194 -8.29 6.59 23.16
CA LEU A 194 -9.76 6.45 23.13
C LEU A 194 -10.48 7.80 23.26
N SER A 195 -9.78 8.93 23.12
CA SER A 195 -10.39 10.26 23.24
C SER A 195 -11.36 10.53 22.09
N THR A 196 -12.65 10.69 22.39
CA THR A 196 -13.67 11.12 21.45
C THR A 196 -13.98 12.61 21.63
N SER A 197 -14.08 13.36 20.55
CA SER A 197 -14.60 14.75 20.57
C SER A 197 -16.10 14.82 20.83
N HIS A 198 -16.80 13.69 20.73
CA HIS A 198 -18.24 13.58 20.95
C HIS A 198 -18.57 13.50 22.44
N LYS A 199 -19.73 14.05 22.79
CA LYS A 199 -20.26 14.05 24.16
C LYS A 199 -20.46 12.60 24.59
N LEU A 200 -19.84 12.21 25.71
CA LEU A 200 -20.01 10.87 26.29
C LEU A 200 -21.49 10.64 26.56
N ILE A 201 -22.05 9.62 25.91
CA ILE A 201 -23.43 9.16 26.13
C ILE A 201 -23.39 8.11 27.23
N SER A 202 -24.29 8.26 28.21
CA SER A 202 -24.49 7.24 29.26
C SER A 202 -25.26 6.07 28.68
N TYR A 203 -24.72 4.87 28.84
CA TYR A 203 -25.36 3.62 28.43
C TYR A 203 -25.68 2.79 29.68
N GLU A 204 -26.78 2.04 29.62
CA GLU A 204 -27.03 0.93 30.52
C GLU A 204 -26.37 -0.32 29.93
N PHE A 205 -25.70 -1.10 30.77
CA PHE A 205 -24.93 -2.26 30.33
C PHE A 205 -25.67 -3.55 30.70
N GLU A 206 -25.84 -4.42 29.71
CA GLU A 206 -26.35 -5.77 29.89
C GLU A 206 -25.47 -6.71 29.05
N PRO A 207 -24.76 -7.69 29.64
CA PRO A 207 -24.74 -8.10 31.05
C PRO A 207 -23.86 -7.23 31.99
N SER A 208 -22.66 -6.82 31.58
CA SER A 208 -21.78 -5.91 32.34
C SER A 208 -20.84 -5.13 31.41
N ALA A 209 -20.29 -4.00 31.87
CA ALA A 209 -19.37 -3.20 31.04
C ALA A 209 -18.09 -3.98 30.67
N GLU A 210 -17.59 -4.82 31.59
CA GLU A 210 -16.41 -5.67 31.38
C GLU A 210 -16.64 -6.70 30.28
N GLU A 211 -17.71 -7.49 30.38
CA GLU A 211 -18.04 -8.53 29.38
C GLU A 211 -18.30 -7.93 27.99
N ILE A 212 -18.91 -6.75 27.92
CA ILE A 212 -19.11 -6.06 26.65
C ILE A 212 -17.76 -5.63 26.04
N LEU A 213 -16.84 -5.11 26.86
CA LEU A 213 -15.52 -4.69 26.40
C LEU A 213 -14.64 -5.85 25.93
N GLU A 214 -14.77 -7.04 26.54
CA GLU A 214 -14.07 -8.25 26.08
C GLU A 214 -14.39 -8.60 24.62
N VAL A 215 -15.61 -8.28 24.17
CA VAL A 215 -16.03 -8.50 22.78
C VAL A 215 -15.73 -7.28 21.90
N LEU A 216 -16.01 -6.07 22.39
CA LEU A 216 -15.89 -4.85 21.58
C LEU A 216 -14.46 -4.42 21.32
N LEU A 217 -13.54 -4.56 22.28
CA LEU A 217 -12.15 -4.10 22.10
C LEU A 217 -11.41 -4.87 21.00
N PRO A 218 -11.52 -6.22 20.91
CA PRO A 218 -10.99 -6.96 19.78
C PRO A 218 -11.62 -6.52 18.45
N GLN A 219 -12.94 -6.41 18.39
CA GLN A 219 -13.64 -5.96 17.19
C GLN A 219 -13.21 -4.55 16.76
N TYR A 220 -12.98 -3.64 17.70
CA TYR A 220 -12.47 -2.31 17.43
C TYR A 220 -11.05 -2.36 16.87
N ALA A 221 -10.16 -3.16 17.46
CA ALA A 221 -8.80 -3.34 16.96
C ALA A 221 -8.78 -3.96 15.53
N GLU A 222 -9.59 -4.98 15.27
CA GLU A 222 -9.78 -5.56 13.94
C GLU A 222 -10.29 -4.52 12.94
N SER A 223 -11.25 -3.70 13.36
CA SER A 223 -11.81 -2.61 12.56
C SER A 223 -10.74 -1.57 12.21
N LEU A 224 -9.86 -1.22 13.15
CA LEU A 224 -8.74 -0.29 12.91
C LEU A 224 -7.77 -0.83 11.86
N ILE A 225 -7.45 -2.14 11.90
CA ILE A 225 -6.63 -2.78 10.87
C ILE A 225 -7.35 -2.74 9.52
N TYR A 226 -8.64 -3.07 9.48
CA TYR A 226 -9.42 -3.02 8.24
C TYR A 226 -9.51 -1.61 7.64
N GLY A 227 -9.71 -0.58 8.48
CA GLY A 227 -9.72 0.82 8.06
C GLY A 227 -8.38 1.25 7.45
N ALA A 228 -7.27 0.89 8.10
CA ALA A 228 -5.93 1.13 7.56
C ALA A 228 -5.69 0.38 6.24
N LEU A 229 -6.24 -0.82 6.09
CA LEU A 229 -6.15 -1.57 4.83
C LEU A 229 -6.92 -0.88 3.69
N LEU A 230 -8.15 -0.41 3.94
CA LEU A 230 -8.94 0.32 2.95
C LEU A 230 -8.21 1.59 2.48
N ASP A 231 -7.64 2.32 3.43
CA ASP A 231 -6.86 3.53 3.18
C ASP A 231 -5.58 3.22 2.37
N SER A 232 -4.84 2.19 2.78
CA SER A 232 -3.66 1.69 2.06
C SER A 232 -4.00 1.26 0.63
N LYS A 233 -5.16 0.61 0.41
CA LYS A 233 -5.62 0.21 -0.93
C LYS A 233 -6.01 1.40 -1.80
N ALA A 234 -6.63 2.43 -1.22
CA ALA A 234 -6.89 3.68 -1.93
C ALA A 234 -5.57 4.35 -2.35
N SER A 235 -4.61 4.44 -1.43
CA SER A 235 -3.24 4.92 -1.69
C SER A 235 -2.52 4.09 -2.76
N GLU A 236 -2.66 2.76 -2.75
CA GLU A 236 -2.04 1.85 -3.71
C GLU A 236 -2.48 2.18 -5.15
N HIS A 237 -3.79 2.33 -5.36
CA HIS A 237 -4.34 2.62 -6.67
C HIS A 237 -4.10 4.06 -7.12
N ALA A 238 -4.07 5.02 -6.19
CA ALA A 238 -3.67 6.40 -6.49
C ALA A 238 -2.20 6.47 -6.95
N ALA A 239 -1.29 5.82 -6.22
CA ALA A 239 0.13 5.78 -6.57
C ALA A 239 0.36 5.07 -7.91
N ARG A 240 -0.34 3.97 -8.18
CA ARG A 240 -0.29 3.25 -9.46
C ARG A 240 -0.83 4.09 -10.61
N MET A 241 -1.95 4.78 -10.43
CA MET A 241 -2.50 5.69 -11.42
C MET A 241 -1.46 6.76 -11.80
N THR A 242 -0.85 7.41 -10.80
CA THR A 242 0.18 8.44 -11.02
C THR A 242 1.43 7.87 -11.70
N ALA A 243 1.91 6.70 -11.28
CA ALA A 243 3.06 6.04 -11.89
C ALA A 243 2.80 5.67 -13.37
N MET A 244 1.61 5.18 -13.69
CA MET A 244 1.22 4.82 -15.05
C MET A 244 0.99 6.03 -15.95
N ARG A 245 0.47 7.13 -15.41
CA ARG A 245 0.39 8.42 -16.11
C ARG A 245 1.79 8.90 -16.50
N ASN A 246 2.71 8.97 -15.55
CA ASN A 246 4.09 9.38 -15.80
C ASN A 246 4.79 8.44 -16.80
N ALA A 247 4.57 7.13 -16.70
CA ALA A 247 5.11 6.17 -17.66
C ALA A 247 4.55 6.38 -19.09
N THR A 248 3.27 6.73 -19.20
CA THR A 248 2.62 7.03 -20.48
C THR A 248 3.20 8.29 -21.11
N ASP A 249 3.43 9.33 -20.32
CA ASP A 249 3.98 10.60 -20.80
C ASP A 249 5.46 10.45 -21.20
N ASN A 250 6.27 9.76 -20.39
CA ASN A 250 7.64 9.39 -20.74
C ASN A 250 7.71 8.59 -22.05
N ALA A 251 6.78 7.65 -22.25
CA ALA A 251 6.72 6.87 -23.49
C ALA A 251 6.41 7.76 -24.71
N LYS A 252 5.52 8.76 -24.59
CA LYS A 252 5.23 9.72 -25.66
C LYS A 252 6.46 10.57 -26.02
N GLU A 253 7.21 11.01 -25.01
CA GLU A 253 8.46 11.75 -25.23
C GLU A 253 9.50 10.90 -25.97
N MET A 254 9.68 9.64 -25.55
CA MET A 254 10.56 8.70 -26.24
C MET A 254 10.13 8.45 -27.70
N ILE A 255 8.83 8.29 -27.96
CA ILE A 255 8.30 8.13 -29.32
C ILE A 255 8.62 9.35 -30.18
N LYS A 256 8.50 10.56 -29.63
CA LYS A 256 8.84 11.81 -30.34
C LYS A 256 10.32 11.85 -30.70
N SER A 257 11.19 11.51 -29.74
CA SER A 257 12.65 11.42 -29.96
C SER A 257 13.02 10.39 -31.03
N TYR A 258 12.52 9.17 -30.92
CA TYR A 258 12.78 8.12 -31.91
C TYR A 258 12.24 8.45 -33.29
N SER A 259 11.10 9.15 -33.39
CA SER A 259 10.56 9.60 -34.67
C SER A 259 11.47 10.62 -35.36
N LEU A 260 12.09 11.53 -34.59
CA LEU A 260 13.07 12.48 -35.13
C LEU A 260 14.32 11.76 -35.64
N ILE A 261 14.85 10.81 -34.86
CA ILE A 261 16.00 9.99 -35.26
C ILE A 261 15.68 9.15 -36.51
N TYR A 262 14.49 8.54 -36.56
CA TYR A 262 14.02 7.76 -37.70
C TYR A 262 13.97 8.59 -38.98
N ASN A 263 13.36 9.78 -38.92
CA ASN A 263 13.24 10.65 -40.08
C ASN A 263 14.62 11.11 -40.59
N ARG A 264 15.55 11.43 -39.68
CA ARG A 264 16.93 11.79 -40.04
C ARG A 264 17.66 10.63 -40.70
N ALA A 265 17.58 9.42 -40.13
CA ALA A 265 18.17 8.22 -40.71
C ALA A 265 17.55 7.87 -42.07
N ARG A 266 16.24 8.09 -42.23
CA ARG A 266 15.52 7.86 -43.49
C ARG A 266 16.00 8.81 -44.58
N GLN A 267 16.14 10.08 -44.26
CA GLN A 267 16.67 11.08 -45.19
C GLN A 267 18.10 10.72 -45.62
N ALA A 268 18.97 10.39 -44.66
CA ALA A 268 20.34 9.98 -44.96
C ALA A 268 20.39 8.73 -45.85
N ALA A 269 19.55 7.72 -45.60
CA ALA A 269 19.46 6.52 -46.42
C ALA A 269 18.99 6.83 -47.85
N ILE A 270 17.96 7.65 -48.01
CA ILE A 270 17.46 8.08 -49.34
C ILE A 270 18.56 8.85 -50.09
N THR A 271 19.25 9.78 -49.43
CA THR A 271 20.34 10.54 -50.05
C THR A 271 21.49 9.63 -50.47
N GLN A 272 21.84 8.64 -49.63
CA GLN A 272 22.88 7.66 -49.94
C GLN A 272 22.48 6.78 -51.15
N GLU A 273 21.26 6.24 -51.17
CA GLU A 273 20.75 5.45 -52.28
C GLU A 273 20.76 6.25 -53.59
N ILE A 274 20.32 7.51 -53.58
CA ILE A 274 20.37 8.37 -54.76
C ILE A 274 21.81 8.63 -55.21
N ALA A 275 22.72 8.91 -54.27
CA ALA A 275 24.13 9.16 -54.59
C ALA A 275 24.81 7.91 -55.19
N GLU A 276 24.50 6.71 -54.69
CA GLU A 276 24.99 5.45 -55.23
C GLU A 276 24.45 5.17 -56.64
N ILE A 277 23.16 5.44 -56.91
CA ILE A 277 22.56 5.30 -58.25
C ILE A 277 23.22 6.24 -59.24
N VAL A 278 23.36 7.53 -58.89
CA VAL A 278 23.97 8.54 -59.77
C VAL A 278 25.45 8.24 -60.01
N GLY A 279 26.19 7.85 -58.97
CA GLY A 279 27.60 7.47 -59.10
C GLY A 279 27.81 6.22 -59.95
N GLY A 280 26.94 5.21 -59.81
CA GLY A 280 26.97 4.00 -60.64
C GLY A 280 26.65 4.28 -62.11
N ALA A 281 25.68 5.15 -62.39
CA ALA A 281 25.34 5.57 -63.75
C ALA A 281 26.49 6.33 -64.42
N ALA A 282 27.13 7.26 -63.70
CA ALA A 282 28.27 8.03 -64.20
C ALA A 282 29.53 7.18 -64.45
N ALA A 283 29.67 6.02 -63.80
CA ALA A 283 30.79 5.11 -64.00
C ALA A 283 30.66 4.24 -65.27
N LEU A 284 29.51 4.26 -65.95
CA LEU A 284 29.25 3.55 -67.20
C LEU A 284 29.46 4.42 -68.45
N GLU A 285 29.58 5.74 -68.29
CA GLU A 285 30.06 6.68 -69.32
C GLU A 285 31.59 6.71 -69.39
#